data_AF-A0A5D2W5X6-F1
#
_entry.id   AF-A0A5D2W5X6-F1
#
_cell.length_a   1.000
_cell.length_b   1.000
_cell.length_c   1.000
_cell.angle_alpha   90.00
_cell.angle_beta   90.00
_cell.angle_gamma   90.00
#
_symmetry.space_group_name_H-M   'P 1'
#
loop_
_entity.id
_entity.type
_entity.pdbx_description
1 polymer ?
#
loop_
_entity_poly.entity_id
_entity_poly.type
_entity_poly.pdbx_seq_one_letter_code
_entity_poly.pdbx_strand_id
1 'polypeptide(L)'
;MLAAIKMEVMTPSLETPNEGCLGLLPLAARFPVSLSLPKTPGRPAEAAPVVAKQLSDTILSSGMINLKELSLVSGKAAWMAYLIFEG
;
A
#
# COMPACT_ATOMS: atom_id res chain seq x y z
N MET A 1 17.19 -1.93 -5.07
CA MET A 1 15.91 -1.80 -4.36
C MET A 1 15.15 -0.64 -4.97
N LEU A 2 14.04 -0.90 -5.65
CA LEU A 2 13.19 0.13 -6.26
C LEU A 2 11.89 0.22 -5.47
N ALA A 3 11.42 1.44 -5.20
CA ALA A 3 10.15 1.69 -4.57
C ALA A 3 9.39 2.77 -5.33
N ALA A 4 8.08 2.60 -5.46
CA ALA A 4 7.16 3.51 -6.11
C ALA A 4 5.95 3.73 -5.20
N ILE A 5 5.35 4.92 -5.29
CA ILE A 5 4.12 5.25 -4.59
C ILE A 5 3.06 5.56 -5.65
N LYS A 6 1.95 4.83 -5.62
CA LYS A 6 0.73 5.19 -6.37
C LYS A 6 -0.23 5.85 -5.40
N MET A 7 -0.73 7.03 -5.69
CA MET A 7 -1.83 7.64 -4.93
C MET A 7 -3.11 7.65 -5.75
N GLU A 8 -4.24 7.45 -5.07
CA GLU A 8 -5.57 7.46 -5.66
C GLU A 8 -6.55 8.14 -4.70
N VAL A 9 -7.60 8.77 -5.23
CA VAL A 9 -8.67 9.34 -4.39
C VAL A 9 -9.66 8.24 -4.05
N MET A 10 -9.99 8.10 -2.77
CA MET A 10 -11.03 7.20 -2.29
C MET A 10 -12.08 7.95 -1.48
N THR A 11 -13.23 7.31 -1.28
CA THR A 11 -14.20 7.75 -0.28
C THR A 11 -13.76 7.25 1.10
N PRO A 12 -13.55 8.13 2.10
CA PRO A 12 -13.14 7.72 3.43
C PRO A 12 -14.24 6.92 4.14
N SER A 13 -13.83 6.10 5.10
CA SER A 13 -14.77 5.29 5.88
C SER A 13 -15.64 6.16 6.80
N LEU A 14 -16.82 5.67 7.18
CA LEU A 14 -17.70 6.37 8.13
C LEU A 14 -17.10 6.46 9.53
N GLU A 15 -16.21 5.53 9.90
CA GLU A 15 -15.54 5.50 11.21
C GLU A 15 -14.39 6.51 11.27
N THR A 16 -13.69 6.71 10.15
CA THR A 16 -12.56 7.64 10.03
C THR A 16 -12.73 8.62 8.84
N PRO A 17 -13.76 9.51 8.88
CA PRO A 17 -14.08 10.38 7.75
C PRO A 17 -13.02 11.45 7.48
N ASN A 18 -12.13 11.69 8.45
CA ASN A 18 -11.08 12.71 8.40
C ASN A 18 -9.70 12.13 8.09
N GLU A 19 -9.62 10.87 7.67
CA GLU A 19 -8.35 10.20 7.47
C GLU A 19 -8.28 9.58 6.07
N GLY A 20 -7.12 9.71 5.45
CA GLY A 20 -6.75 8.87 4.31
C GLY A 20 -6.31 7.48 4.77
N CYS A 21 -5.92 6.66 3.80
CA CYS A 21 -5.52 5.30 4.09
C CYS A 21 -4.20 4.96 3.37
N LEU A 22 -3.41 4.09 4.01
CA LEU A 22 -2.21 3.53 3.42
C LEU A 22 -2.49 2.06 3.10
N GLY A 23 -2.52 1.75 1.80
CA GLY A 23 -2.67 0.39 1.30
C GLY A 23 -1.32 -0.17 0.88
N LEU A 24 -0.69 -1.01 1.68
CA LEU A 24 0.55 -1.65 1.27
C LEU A 24 0.26 -2.90 0.46
N LEU A 25 0.66 -2.88 -0.81
CA LEU A 25 0.49 -4.01 -1.72
C LEU A 25 1.85 -4.42 -2.29
N PRO A 26 2.27 -5.68 -2.13
CA PRO A 26 3.41 -6.21 -2.87
C PRO A 26 3.21 -6.01 -4.38
N LEU A 27 4.27 -5.66 -5.12
CA LEU A 27 4.23 -5.54 -6.59
C LEU A 27 3.65 -6.82 -7.24
N ALA A 28 3.97 -7.98 -6.67
CA ALA A 28 3.47 -9.29 -7.08
C ALA A 28 1.93 -9.45 -6.97
N ALA A 29 1.25 -8.65 -6.14
CA ALA A 29 -0.18 -8.75 -5.91
C ALA A 29 -1.03 -7.91 -6.89
N ARG A 30 -0.44 -6.97 -7.64
CA ARG A 30 -1.20 -6.05 -8.51
C ARG A 30 -0.86 -6.06 -10.00
N PHE A 31 0.25 -6.65 -10.41
CA PHE A 31 0.55 -6.81 -11.82
C PHE A 31 0.45 -8.29 -12.20
N PRO A 32 -0.50 -8.70 -13.07
CA PRO A 32 -0.34 -9.94 -13.79
C PRO A 32 0.90 -9.76 -14.67
N VAL A 33 1.99 -10.38 -14.20
CA VAL A 33 3.27 -10.62 -14.87
C VAL A 33 3.29 -10.15 -16.32
N SER A 34 3.95 -9.02 -16.59
CA SER A 34 4.26 -8.62 -17.97
C SER A 34 5.70 -8.13 -18.12
N LEU A 35 6.64 -8.52 -17.25
CA LEU A 35 8.07 -8.21 -17.45
C LEU A 35 9.07 -9.29 -16.98
N SER A 36 8.68 -10.55 -16.79
CA SER A 36 9.68 -11.63 -16.66
C SER A 36 9.14 -13.03 -17.01
N LEU A 37 9.80 -13.65 -17.99
CA LEU A 37 9.80 -15.07 -18.40
C LEU A 37 9.73 -16.03 -17.18
N PRO A 38 9.17 -17.25 -17.31
CA PRO A 38 8.64 -18.01 -16.18
C PRO A 38 9.77 -18.57 -15.32
N LYS A 39 9.96 -17.99 -14.13
CA LYS A 39 10.57 -18.72 -13.02
C LYS A 39 9.44 -19.50 -12.35
N THR A 40 9.43 -20.79 -12.67
CA THR A 40 8.79 -21.93 -11.99
C THR A 40 7.56 -21.61 -11.11
N PRO A 41 6.35 -22.12 -11.43
CA PRO A 41 5.20 -22.02 -10.53
C PRO A 41 5.46 -22.84 -9.26
N GLY A 42 6.06 -22.19 -8.29
CA GLY A 42 6.52 -22.77 -7.03
C GLY A 42 6.56 -21.68 -5.96
N ARG A 43 5.37 -21.29 -5.47
CA ARG A 43 5.12 -20.61 -4.19
C ARG A 43 6.12 -19.49 -3.79
N PRO A 44 6.01 -18.26 -4.32
CA PRO A 44 6.48 -17.08 -3.62
C PRO A 44 5.39 -16.58 -2.63
N ALA A 45 4.88 -17.46 -1.76
CA ALA A 45 3.60 -17.21 -1.07
C ALA A 45 3.67 -16.77 0.40
N GLU A 46 4.82 -16.84 1.08
CA GLU A 46 4.86 -16.55 2.54
C GLU A 46 5.72 -15.34 2.96
N ALA A 47 6.89 -15.10 2.37
CA ALA A 47 7.78 -14.02 2.83
C ALA A 47 7.33 -12.62 2.38
N ALA A 48 6.84 -12.49 1.15
CA ALA A 48 6.40 -11.21 0.58
C ALA A 48 5.26 -10.52 1.37
N PRO A 49 4.18 -11.21 1.80
CA PRO A 49 3.15 -10.57 2.61
C PRO A 49 3.64 -10.22 4.03
N VAL A 50 4.57 -11.00 4.60
CA VAL A 50 5.13 -10.72 5.94
C VAL A 50 5.98 -9.46 5.92
N VAL A 51 6.86 -9.29 4.93
CA VAL A 51 7.68 -8.08 4.78
C VAL A 51 6.81 -6.86 4.50
N ALA A 52 5.78 -6.98 3.65
CA ALA A 52 4.84 -5.89 3.40
C ALA A 52 4.08 -5.47 4.67
N LYS A 53 3.64 -6.44 5.47
CA LYS A 53 2.97 -6.18 6.75
C LYS A 53 3.91 -5.53 7.76
N GLN A 54 5.12 -6.05 7.95
CA GLN A 54 6.09 -5.47 8.89
C GLN A 54 6.47 -4.04 8.49
N LEU A 55 6.64 -3.78 7.19
CA LEU A 55 6.88 -2.43 6.68
C LEU A 55 5.68 -1.52 6.95
N SER A 56 4.45 -2.03 6.79
CA SER A 56 3.22 -1.31 7.14
C SER A 56 3.16 -0.92 8.59
N ASP A 57 3.34 -1.90 9.45
CA ASP A 57 3.25 -1.71 10.88
C ASP A 57 4.36 -0.75 11.34
N THR A 58 5.55 -0.81 10.75
CA THR A 58 6.65 0.12 11.04
C THR A 58 6.32 1.54 10.59
N ILE A 59 5.83 1.74 9.37
CA ILE A 59 5.50 3.09 8.86
C ILE A 59 4.35 3.70 9.69
N LEU A 60 3.29 2.93 9.97
CA LEU A 60 2.15 3.39 10.76
C LEU A 60 2.54 3.66 12.22
N SER A 61 3.30 2.76 12.86
CA SER A 61 3.73 2.92 14.26
C SER A 61 4.79 4.00 14.46
N SER A 62 5.58 4.31 13.42
CA SER A 62 6.58 5.37 13.49
C SER A 62 5.99 6.77 13.63
N GLY A 63 4.69 6.95 13.30
CA GLY A 63 4.06 8.27 13.25
C GLY A 63 4.62 9.18 12.14
N MET A 64 5.41 8.63 11.20
CA MET A 64 6.04 9.40 10.12
C MET A 64 5.02 9.96 9.12
N ILE A 65 3.84 9.33 9.00
CA ILE A 65 2.75 9.77 8.12
C ILE A 65 1.52 10.07 8.95
N ASN A 66 1.07 11.32 8.92
CA ASN A 66 -0.19 11.73 9.53
C ASN A 66 -1.35 11.45 8.57
N LEU A 67 -2.18 10.45 8.89
CA LEU A 67 -3.32 10.07 8.04
C LEU A 67 -4.36 11.19 7.89
N LYS A 68 -4.39 12.17 8.79
CA LYS A 68 -5.29 13.33 8.69
C LYS A 68 -4.88 14.30 7.58
N GLU A 69 -3.58 14.39 7.29
CA GLU A 69 -3.07 15.21 6.18
C GLU A 69 -3.39 14.61 4.81
N LEU A 70 -3.76 13.32 4.78
CA LEU A 70 -4.25 12.64 3.59
C LEU A 70 -5.75 12.88 3.36
N SER A 71 -6.46 13.59 4.24
CA SER A 71 -7.86 13.98 4.02
C SER A 71 -7.95 15.16 3.07
N LEU A 72 -8.77 15.03 2.01
CA LEU A 72 -9.04 16.12 1.06
C LEU A 72 -10.30 16.87 1.47
N VAL A 73 -11.41 16.14 1.58
CA VAL A 73 -12.72 16.64 1.98
C VAL A 73 -13.30 15.64 2.96
N SER A 74 -13.41 16.05 4.22
CA SER A 74 -13.96 15.24 5.31
C SER A 74 -15.25 14.53 4.90
N GLY A 75 -15.26 13.20 5.06
CA GLY A 75 -16.41 12.35 4.76
C GLY A 75 -16.76 12.19 3.28
N LYS A 76 -15.99 12.77 2.35
CA LYS A 76 -16.26 12.69 0.90
C LYS A 76 -15.08 12.16 0.09
N ALA A 77 -13.87 12.64 0.37
CA ALA A 77 -12.69 12.28 -0.38
C ALA A 77 -11.44 12.30 0.51
N ALA A 78 -10.61 11.27 0.38
CA ALA A 78 -9.32 11.19 1.01
C ALA A 78 -8.33 10.46 0.10
N TRP A 79 -7.04 10.67 0.32
CA TRP A 79 -5.99 9.97 -0.39
C TRP A 79 -5.84 8.54 0.13
N MET A 80 -5.74 7.60 -0.81
CA MET A 80 -5.25 6.26 -0.61
C MET A 80 -3.87 6.16 -1.25
N ALA A 81 -2.83 5.95 -0.45
CA ALA A 81 -1.47 5.77 -0.95
C ALA A 81 -1.07 4.29 -0.92
N TYR A 82 -0.52 3.83 -2.03
CA TYR A 82 0.01 2.49 -2.20
C TYR A 82 1.50 2.53 -2.40
N LEU A 83 2.26 1.97 -1.44
CA LEU A 83 3.67 1.69 -1.65
C LEU A 83 3.82 0.38 -2.41
N ILE A 84 4.66 0.42 -3.42
CA ILE A 84 5.01 -0.68 -4.29
C ILE A 84 6.53 -0.79 -4.20
N PHE A 85 7.07 -1.94 -3.82
CA PHE A 85 8.51 -2.15 -3.74
C PHE A 85 8.91 -3.42 -4.49
N GLU A 86 10.08 -3.38 -5.12
CA GLU A 86 10.73 -4.52 -5.75
C GLU A 86 11.89 -5.00 -4.88
N GLY A 87 11.85 -6.27 -4.50
CA GLY A 87 12.84 -6.96 -3.65
C GLY A 87 13.44 -8.16 -4.36
#